data_AF-A0A6G0X1E6-F1
#
_entry.id   AF-A0A6G0X1E6-F1
#
_cell.length_a   1.000
_cell.length_b   1.000
_cell.length_c   1.000
_cell.angle_alpha   90.00
_cell.angle_beta   90.00
_cell.angle_gamma   90.00
#
_symmetry.space_group_name_H-M   'P 1'
#
loop_
_entity.id
_entity.type
_entity.pdbx_description
1 polymer ?
#
loop_
_entity_poly.entity_id
_entity_poly.type
_entity_poly.pdbx_seq_one_letter_code
_entity_poly.pdbx_strand_id
1 'polypeptide(L)'
;MSGEMICCNVGSTPTFQTSMGSAILDLTLASVKVAATIGGWKVHEHVITSDHRLITFEYVDTDEGEIVKTRSKRFNVRKADWNKFRQRLAENQHADQTKVNGEHSPGNLVTLPVGVYHLAVA
;
A
#
# COMPACT_ATOMS: atom_id res chain seq x y z
N MET A 1 15.22 -7.87 9.50
CA MET A 1 15.11 -6.40 9.48
C MET A 1 13.85 -6.05 8.70
N SER A 2 12.79 -5.64 9.39
CA SER A 2 11.60 -5.06 8.74
C SER A 2 11.98 -3.65 8.29
N GLY A 3 11.81 -3.33 7.01
CA GLY A 3 12.09 -1.98 6.50
C GLY A 3 10.91 -1.07 6.78
N GLU A 4 11.13 0.00 7.52
CA GLU A 4 10.14 1.06 7.73
C GLU A 4 9.86 1.79 6.41
N MET A 5 8.58 2.01 6.11
CA MET A 5 8.12 2.74 4.92
C MET A 5 7.27 3.94 5.34
N ILE A 6 7.55 5.09 4.75
CA ILE A 6 6.85 6.35 4.97
C ILE A 6 5.89 6.60 3.81
N CYS A 7 4.65 6.97 4.13
CA CYS A 7 3.68 7.45 3.15
C CYS A 7 4.02 8.89 2.75
N CYS A 8 4.26 9.11 1.46
CA CYS A 8 4.64 10.39 0.88
C CYS A 8 3.47 11.11 0.21
N ASN A 9 2.25 10.57 0.29
CA ASN A 9 1.06 11.23 -0.24
C ASN A 9 0.81 12.54 0.53
N VAL A 10 0.43 13.59 -0.20
CA VAL A 10 0.12 14.91 0.37
C VAL A 10 -1.23 15.40 -0.14
N GLY A 11 -2.09 15.86 0.76
CA GLY A 11 -3.41 16.39 0.40
C GLY A 11 -4.47 15.30 0.24
N SER A 12 -5.61 15.69 -0.35
CA SER A 12 -6.83 14.87 -0.39
C SER A 12 -7.45 14.75 -1.79
N THR A 13 -6.71 15.13 -2.84
CA THR A 13 -7.18 14.96 -4.22
C THR A 13 -7.32 13.46 -4.53
N PRO A 14 -8.48 12.99 -5.03
CA PRO A 14 -8.65 11.59 -5.40
C PRO A 14 -7.60 11.15 -6.42
N THR A 15 -7.04 9.96 -6.27
CA THR A 15 -6.11 9.35 -7.23
C THR A 15 -6.84 8.45 -8.22
N PHE A 16 -8.10 8.11 -7.92
CA PHE A 16 -8.99 7.32 -8.76
C PHE A 16 -10.35 8.00 -8.85
N GLN A 17 -10.90 8.10 -10.06
CA GLN A 17 -12.18 8.73 -10.35
C GLN A 17 -12.91 7.97 -11.45
N THR A 18 -14.17 7.63 -11.18
CA THR A 18 -15.11 7.09 -12.18
C THR A 18 -16.41 7.89 -12.15
N SER A 19 -17.37 7.52 -13.00
CA SER A 19 -18.75 8.01 -12.91
C SER A 19 -19.46 7.60 -11.62
N MET A 20 -19.00 6.54 -10.94
CA MET A 20 -19.61 5.99 -9.74
C MET A 20 -19.05 6.57 -8.44
N GLY A 21 -17.93 7.29 -8.51
CA GLY A 21 -17.32 7.90 -7.34
C GLY A 21 -15.82 8.11 -7.46
N SER A 22 -15.22 8.56 -6.36
CA SER A 22 -13.81 8.94 -6.27
C SER A 22 -13.16 8.37 -5.02
N ALA A 23 -11.89 7.98 -5.10
CA ALA A 23 -11.14 7.46 -3.96
C ALA A 23 -9.64 7.80 -4.05
N ILE A 24 -8.96 7.70 -2.92
CA ILE A 24 -7.49 7.74 -2.82
C ILE A 24 -7.03 6.30 -2.61
N LEU A 25 -6.65 5.64 -3.70
CA LEU A 25 -6.26 4.22 -3.69
C LEU A 25 -4.77 4.02 -3.94
N ASP A 26 -4.12 5.00 -4.58
CA ASP A 26 -2.72 4.93 -4.97
C ASP A 26 -1.84 5.55 -3.88
N LEU A 27 -0.84 4.79 -3.42
CA LEU A 27 0.10 5.21 -2.37
C LEU A 27 1.52 5.33 -2.93
N THR A 28 2.19 6.41 -2.55
CA THR A 28 3.63 6.61 -2.74
C THR A 28 4.32 6.29 -1.43
N LEU A 29 5.05 5.17 -1.40
CA LEU A 29 5.78 4.73 -0.22
C LEU A 29 7.28 4.77 -0.48
N ALA A 30 8.05 5.25 0.49
CA ALA A 30 9.49 5.32 0.41
C ALA A 30 10.15 4.90 1.73
N SER A 31 11.42 4.48 1.68
CA SER A 31 12.22 4.35 2.89
C SER A 31 12.42 5.72 3.53
N VAL A 32 12.74 5.77 4.82
CA VAL A 32 12.95 7.04 5.54
C VAL A 32 13.93 7.97 4.82
N LYS A 33 15.04 7.45 4.28
CA LYS A 33 16.04 8.24 3.53
C LYS A 33 15.45 8.84 2.25
N VAL A 34 14.73 8.05 1.46
CA VAL A 34 14.16 8.51 0.18
C VAL A 34 12.97 9.43 0.40
N ALA A 35 12.13 9.16 1.40
CA ALA A 35 11.00 10.01 1.75
C ALA A 35 11.43 11.44 2.06
N ALA A 36 12.58 11.61 2.73
CA ALA A 36 13.14 12.92 3.05
C ALA A 36 13.58 13.74 1.83
N THR A 37 13.79 13.11 0.66
CA THR A 37 14.20 13.81 -0.57
C THR A 37 13.06 13.98 -1.57
N ILE A 38 11.88 13.41 -1.31
CA ILE A 38 10.70 13.57 -2.15
C ILE A 38 10.06 14.94 -1.89
N GLY A 39 9.87 15.70 -2.96
CA GLY A 39 9.19 16.99 -2.97
C GLY A 39 8.19 17.09 -4.13
N GLY A 40 7.37 18.14 -4.13
CA GLY A 40 6.48 18.44 -5.25
C GLY A 40 5.42 17.37 -5.55
N TRP A 41 5.09 16.51 -4.56
CA TRP A 41 4.09 15.46 -4.72
C TRP A 41 2.72 16.06 -5.06
N LYS A 42 2.12 15.61 -6.16
CA LYS A 42 0.80 16.06 -6.59
C LYS A 42 0.08 15.03 -7.44
N VAL A 43 -1.25 15.10 -7.40
CA VAL A 43 -2.14 14.41 -8.33
C VAL A 43 -2.52 15.38 -9.44
N HIS A 44 -2.41 14.94 -10.70
CA HIS A 44 -2.86 15.71 -11.85
C HIS A 44 -4.25 15.27 -12.29
N GLU A 45 -5.16 16.23 -12.34
CA GLU A 45 -6.50 16.02 -12.85
C GLU A 45 -6.51 16.19 -14.37
N HIS A 46 -7.23 15.32 -15.09
CA HIS A 46 -7.50 15.43 -16.52
C HIS A 46 -6.29 15.37 -17.48
N VAL A 47 -5.13 14.92 -17.01
CA VAL A 47 -3.93 14.74 -17.87
C VAL A 47 -4.01 13.46 -18.69
N ILE A 48 -4.67 12.42 -18.16
CA ILE A 48 -4.83 11.13 -18.82
C ILE A 48 -6.30 10.72 -18.84
N THR A 49 -6.66 9.82 -19.76
CA THR A 49 -8.04 9.33 -19.95
C THR A 49 -8.36 8.08 -19.13
N SER A 50 -7.47 7.67 -18.23
CA SER A 50 -7.72 6.55 -17.31
C SER A 50 -8.56 7.01 -16.12
N ASP A 51 -9.27 6.08 -15.49
CA ASP A 51 -9.93 6.31 -14.20
C ASP A 51 -8.89 6.57 -13.09
N HIS A 52 -7.66 6.07 -13.22
CA HIS A 52 -6.55 6.48 -12.37
C HIS A 52 -5.98 7.81 -12.83
N ARG A 53 -5.62 8.65 -11.86
CA ARG A 53 -5.00 9.97 -12.08
C ARG A 53 -3.49 9.86 -11.93
N LEU A 54 -2.79 10.68 -12.73
CA LEU A 54 -1.34 10.71 -12.73
C LEU A 54 -0.82 11.33 -11.42
N ILE A 55 0.02 10.61 -10.70
CA ILE A 55 0.80 11.13 -9.58
C ILE A 55 2.19 11.51 -10.10
N THR A 56 2.67 12.70 -9.74
CA THR A 56 4.06 13.11 -9.98
C THR A 56 4.69 13.60 -8.69
N PHE A 57 5.98 13.39 -8.56
CA PHE A 57 6.81 13.98 -7.52
C PHE A 57 8.23 14.16 -8.07
N GLU A 58 8.99 15.02 -7.41
CA GLU A 58 10.40 15.23 -7.65
C GLU A 58 11.18 14.56 -6.53
N TYR A 59 12.40 14.10 -6.80
CA TYR A 59 13.30 13.66 -5.75
C TYR A 59 14.71 14.14 -6.05
N VAL A 60 15.44 14.49 -5.01
CA VAL A 60 16.87 14.78 -5.11
C VAL A 60 17.63 13.48 -4.91
N ASP A 61 18.43 13.12 -5.91
CA ASP A 61 19.41 12.06 -5.76
C ASP A 61 20.62 12.62 -5.00
N THR A 62 20.74 12.25 -3.73
CA THR A 62 21.82 12.72 -2.85
C THR A 62 23.02 11.77 -2.85
N ASP A 63 22.96 10.64 -3.56
CA ASP A 63 24.03 9.66 -3.58
C ASP A 63 24.93 9.89 -4.81
N GLU A 64 26.07 10.59 -4.64
CA GLU A 64 27.21 10.52 -5.57
C GLU A 64 27.93 9.15 -5.52
N GLY A 65 27.43 8.21 -4.72
CA GLY A 65 28.01 6.89 -4.51
C GLY A 65 27.67 5.92 -5.62
N GLU A 66 28.64 5.04 -5.96
CA GLU A 66 28.47 3.93 -6.91
C GLU A 66 27.06 3.34 -6.85
N ILE A 67 26.43 3.19 -8.03
CA ILE A 67 25.18 2.44 -8.19
C ILE A 67 25.43 1.04 -7.64
N VAL A 68 25.18 0.85 -6.35
CA VAL A 68 25.16 -0.47 -5.74
C VAL A 68 23.97 -1.14 -6.40
N LYS A 69 24.25 -2.03 -7.36
CA LYS A 69 23.25 -2.92 -7.95
C LYS A 69 22.79 -3.87 -6.86
N THR A 70 22.04 -3.38 -5.88
CA THR A 70 21.23 -4.23 -5.03
C THR A 70 20.29 -4.93 -5.99
N ARG A 71 20.55 -6.23 -6.21
CA ARG A 71 19.63 -7.13 -6.90
C ARG A 71 18.26 -6.81 -6.33
N SER A 72 17.39 -6.22 -7.14
CA SER A 72 16.01 -6.02 -6.74
C SER A 72 15.54 -7.39 -6.24
N LYS A 73 15.12 -7.49 -4.98
CA LYS A 73 14.42 -8.69 -4.49
C LYS A 73 13.05 -8.71 -5.18
N ARG A 74 13.03 -8.84 -6.49
CA ARG A 74 11.82 -9.10 -7.26
C ARG A 74 11.31 -10.44 -6.75
N PHE A 75 10.18 -10.40 -6.08
CA PHE A 75 9.53 -11.60 -5.62
C PHE A 75 9.12 -12.41 -6.85
N ASN A 76 9.66 -13.61 -6.97
CA ASN A 76 9.23 -14.53 -8.01
C ASN A 76 7.94 -15.21 -7.54
N VAL A 77 6.80 -14.64 -7.93
CA VAL A 77 5.47 -15.14 -7.55
C VAL A 77 5.20 -16.56 -8.06
N ARG A 78 5.88 -17.00 -9.13
CA ARG A 78 5.77 -18.39 -9.62
C ARG A 78 6.47 -19.39 -8.70
N LYS A 79 7.46 -18.94 -7.93
CA LYS A 79 8.15 -19.73 -6.90
C LYS A 79 7.55 -19.54 -5.51
N ALA A 80 6.47 -18.77 -5.38
CA ALA A 80 5.83 -18.55 -4.10
C ALA A 80 5.16 -19.84 -3.63
N ASP A 81 5.44 -20.23 -2.39
CA ASP A 81 4.72 -21.29 -1.71
C ASP A 81 3.40 -20.73 -1.15
N TRP A 82 2.36 -20.85 -1.97
CA TRP A 82 1.03 -20.35 -1.63
C TRP A 82 0.36 -21.12 -0.48
N ASN A 83 0.76 -22.37 -0.25
CA ASN A 83 0.25 -23.13 0.90
C ASN A 83 0.79 -22.56 2.20
N LYS A 84 2.10 -22.29 2.25
CA LYS A 84 2.74 -21.63 3.40
C LYS A 84 2.17 -20.23 3.66
N PHE A 85 1.90 -19.47 2.60
CA PHE A 85 1.25 -18.17 2.74
C PHE A 85 -0.14 -18.30 3.36
N ARG A 86 -1.00 -19.18 2.82
CA ARG A 86 -2.35 -19.42 3.35
C ARG A 86 -2.33 -19.90 4.80
N GLN A 87 -1.41 -20.80 5.15
CA GLN A 87 -1.23 -21.27 6.52
C GLN A 87 -0.92 -20.10 7.47
N ARG A 88 0.07 -19.27 7.12
CA ARG A 88 0.43 -18.08 7.93
C ARG A 88 -0.70 -17.07 8.04
N LEU A 89 -1.45 -16.90 6.95
CA LEU A 89 -2.60 -15.99 6.95
C LEU A 89 -3.68 -16.48 7.93
N ALA A 90 -3.99 -17.78 7.94
CA ALA A 90 -4.94 -18.37 8.88
C ALA A 90 -4.44 -18.29 10.34
N GLU A 91 -3.16 -18.58 10.59
CA GLU A 91 -2.54 -18.44 11.92
C GLU A 91 -2.69 -17.01 12.46
N ASN A 92 -2.46 -16.00 11.61
CA ASN A 92 -2.59 -14.59 12.00
C ASN A 92 -4.05 -14.15 12.21
N GLN A 93 -5.01 -14.76 11.51
CA GLN A 93 -6.44 -14.51 11.72
C GLN A 93 -6.93 -15.09 13.05
N HIS A 94 -6.41 -16.23 13.49
CA HIS A 94 -6.75 -16.83 14.79
C HIS A 94 -6.13 -16.07 15.97
N ALA A 95 -4.93 -15.51 15.80
CA ALA A 95 -4.28 -14.68 16.82
C ALA A 95 -5.04 -13.38 17.13
N ASP A 96 -5.80 -12.85 16.16
CA ASP A 96 -6.63 -11.66 16.33
C ASP A 96 -7.94 -11.97 17.08
N GLN A 97 -8.49 -13.17 16.90
CA GLN A 97 -9.71 -13.62 17.60
C GLN A 97 -9.48 -13.95 19.08
N THR A 98 -8.25 -14.26 19.51
CA THR A 98 -7.96 -14.56 20.92
C THR A 98 -7.93 -13.32 21.81
N LYS A 99 -7.91 -12.10 21.22
CA LYS A 99 -7.90 -10.83 21.96
C LYS A 99 -9.28 -10.24 22.24
N VAL A 100 -10.36 -10.85 21.73
CA VAL A 100 -11.73 -10.28 21.82
C VAL A 100 -12.53 -10.82 23.01
N ASN A 101 -12.00 -11.77 23.80
CA ASN A 101 -12.74 -12.35 24.93
C ASN A 101 -12.59 -11.58 26.27
N GLY A 102 -12.20 -10.29 26.21
CA GLY A 102 -12.27 -9.38 27.34
C GLY A 102 -13.60 -8.63 27.36
N GLU A 103 -14.53 -9.13 28.18
CA GLU A 103 -15.71 -8.47 28.77
C GLU A 103 -16.62 -7.60 27.87
N HIS A 104 -17.82 -8.16 27.61
CA HIS A 104 -18.96 -7.49 26.98
C HIS A 104 -19.50 -6.29 27.81
N SER A 105 -19.61 -5.14 27.16
CA SER A 105 -20.70 -4.16 27.38
C SER A 105 -21.46 -3.98 26.05
N PRO A 106 -22.80 -3.89 26.03
CA PRO A 106 -23.58 -4.02 24.81
C PRO A 106 -23.73 -2.68 24.09
N GLY A 107 -23.31 -2.60 22.82
CA GLY A 107 -23.65 -1.47 21.96
C GLY A 107 -22.71 -1.25 20.79
N ASN A 108 -22.78 -2.10 19.77
CA ASN A 108 -22.86 -1.72 18.35
C ASN A 108 -22.59 -2.93 17.45
N LEU A 109 -23.55 -3.22 16.56
CA LEU A 109 -23.38 -4.16 15.46
C LEU A 109 -22.31 -3.63 14.50
N VAL A 110 -21.17 -4.32 14.43
CA VAL A 110 -20.22 -4.17 13.33
C VAL A 110 -20.38 -5.37 12.41
N THR A 111 -21.17 -5.19 11.35
CA THR A 111 -21.17 -6.07 10.19
C THR A 111 -19.87 -5.84 9.41
N LEU A 112 -19.00 -6.84 9.35
CA LEU A 112 -17.90 -6.90 8.39
C LEU A 112 -18.36 -7.65 7.13
N PRO A 113 -18.42 -7.03 5.93
CA PRO A 113 -18.67 -7.78 4.72
C PRO A 113 -17.35 -8.20 4.06
N VAL A 114 -17.18 -9.52 3.99
CA VAL A 114 -16.68 -10.33 2.87
C VAL A 114 -15.59 -9.67 2.00
N GLY A 115 -14.33 -9.99 2.29
CA GLY A 115 -13.19 -9.59 1.48
C GLY A 115 -13.12 -10.37 0.16
N VAL A 116 -13.26 -9.66 -0.96
CA VAL A 116 -12.83 -10.12 -2.29
C VAL A 116 -11.42 -9.58 -2.53
N TYR A 117 -10.43 -10.47 -2.56
CA TYR A 117 -9.06 -10.11 -2.89
C TYR A 117 -8.92 -9.90 -4.40
N HIS A 118 -8.81 -8.64 -4.84
CA HIS A 118 -8.35 -8.33 -6.19
C HIS A 118 -6.82 -8.16 -6.16
N LEU A 119 -6.13 -9.18 -6.65
CA LEU A 119 -4.72 -9.12 -6.99
C LEU A 119 -4.59 -8.39 -8.34
N ALA A 120 -4.18 -7.12 -8.32
CA ALA A 120 -3.70 -6.46 -9.53
C ALA A 120 -2.22 -6.87 -9.72
N VAL A 121 -1.98 -7.85 -10.60
CA VAL A 121 -0.66 -8.10 -11.18
C VAL A 121 -0.55 -7.23 -12.43
N ALA A 122 0.52 -6.45 -12.55
CA ALA A 122 0.89 -5.77 -13.78
C ALA A 122 1.30 -6.78 -14.87
#